data_AF-A0AAJ0WCY1-F1
#
_entry.id   AF-A0AAJ0WCY1-F1
#
_cell.length_a   1.000
_cell.length_b   1.000
_cell.length_c   1.000
_cell.angle_alpha   90.00
_cell.angle_beta   90.00
_cell.angle_gamma   90.00
#
_symmetry.space_group_name_H-M   'P 1'
#
loop_
_entity.id
_entity.type
_entity.pdbx_description
1 polymer ?
#
loop_
_entity_poly.entity_id
_entity_poly.type
_entity_poly.pdbx_seq_one_letter_code
_entity_poly.pdbx_strand_id
1 'polypeptide(L)'
;MKTIKYFMLAVTAFLGTANYAQNKLEVVSTFPDARPGNVAVSPEGRVFITMSALGESKFMVKEILPDGSAVPFPDEEWIVKPTGKSMKGINATIGIHVSNDNTLWVLDMGDDKPESKKAPKLVGFNIKTKKMVKLFAFPEDVLQFNSFLQDFIIDEKNQIAVIADMTYAGLLPPIKPAFIVVDLKTGYSRRVLESDASFMPINEPVVINNRPVSHLFPNGGVLQPSYPLNPISIDPQREWIYFGAMGGTKIYRIKSESLANDKLSNIELSKQIEFYANKPKSDGFKVGNNGKIYVTDVEQNAVGVATPQGYTILAQDDRLLSWPDGVSISKDGYLYVVANQLHNLAWLNNNIDTSKPPYYVVRIKVD
;
A
#
# COMPACT_ATOMS: atom_id res chain seq x y z
N MET A 1 32.03 31.48 -66.28
CA MET A 1 31.96 30.72 -65.02
C MET A 1 30.85 31.32 -64.16
N LYS A 2 29.72 30.62 -64.02
CA LYS A 2 28.52 31.09 -63.30
C LYS A 2 28.59 30.63 -61.84
N THR A 3 28.53 31.58 -60.90
CA THR A 3 28.59 31.35 -59.45
C THR A 3 27.19 31.00 -58.93
N ILE A 4 27.00 29.77 -58.46
CA ILE A 4 25.76 29.30 -57.80
C ILE A 4 25.86 29.67 -56.32
N LYS A 5 24.94 30.51 -55.83
CA LYS A 5 24.75 30.80 -54.41
C LYS A 5 23.81 29.75 -53.81
N TYR A 6 24.30 28.95 -52.87
CA TYR A 6 23.49 28.03 -52.07
C TYR A 6 22.69 28.82 -51.02
N PHE A 7 21.37 28.68 -51.04
CA PHE A 7 20.49 29.10 -49.95
C PHE A 7 20.49 28.00 -48.87
N MET A 8 21.04 28.30 -47.68
CA MET A 8 20.83 27.47 -46.50
C MET A 8 19.43 27.75 -45.93
N LEU A 9 18.57 26.74 -45.95
CA LEU A 9 17.28 26.76 -45.27
C LEU A 9 17.54 26.41 -43.78
N ALA A 10 17.43 27.40 -42.90
CA ALA A 10 17.52 27.18 -41.46
C ALA A 10 16.20 26.55 -40.96
N VAL A 11 16.22 25.24 -40.72
CA VAL A 11 15.12 24.54 -40.03
C VAL A 11 15.26 24.82 -38.53
N THR A 12 14.43 25.72 -38.02
CA THR A 12 14.29 25.96 -36.58
C THR A 12 13.40 24.85 -36.01
N ALA A 13 14.02 23.88 -35.33
CA ALA A 13 13.30 22.90 -34.54
C ALA A 13 12.71 23.60 -33.30
N PHE A 14 11.39 23.77 -33.26
CA PHE A 14 10.67 24.11 -32.04
C PHE A 14 10.70 22.88 -31.12
N LEU A 15 11.64 22.86 -30.18
CA LEU A 15 11.55 22.01 -28.99
C LEU A 15 10.43 22.59 -28.11
N GLY A 16 9.20 22.13 -28.32
CA GLY A 16 8.10 22.38 -27.40
C GLY A 16 8.39 21.65 -26.09
N THR A 17 8.88 22.35 -25.08
CA THR A 17 8.80 21.86 -23.70
C THR A 17 7.33 21.88 -23.31
N ALA A 18 6.70 20.71 -23.29
CA ALA A 18 5.41 20.55 -22.65
C ALA A 18 5.59 20.85 -21.16
N ASN A 19 5.31 22.09 -20.75
CA ASN A 19 5.05 22.43 -19.36
C ASN A 19 3.76 21.71 -18.96
N TYR A 20 3.87 20.46 -18.53
CA TYR A 20 2.81 19.83 -17.78
C TYR A 20 2.65 20.66 -16.49
N ALA A 21 1.46 21.22 -16.28
CA ALA A 21 1.12 21.80 -14.99
C ALA A 21 1.25 20.68 -13.95
N GLN A 22 2.33 20.69 -13.17
CA GLN A 22 2.55 19.75 -12.09
C GLN A 22 1.38 19.91 -11.13
N ASN A 23 0.57 18.86 -10.94
CA ASN A 23 -0.57 18.95 -10.05
C ASN A 23 -0.06 19.30 -8.65
N LYS A 24 -0.66 20.34 -8.04
CA LYS A 24 -0.19 20.89 -6.78
C LYS A 24 -0.39 19.86 -5.66
N LEU A 25 0.70 19.50 -5.00
CA LEU A 25 0.69 18.76 -3.74
C LEU A 25 0.19 19.66 -2.61
N GLU A 26 -0.86 19.23 -1.92
CA GLU A 26 -1.40 19.91 -0.73
C GLU A 26 -1.08 19.07 0.50
N VAL A 27 -0.45 19.66 1.52
CA VAL A 27 -0.26 18.99 2.82
C VAL A 27 -1.60 18.98 3.55
N VAL A 28 -2.09 17.78 3.88
CA VAL A 28 -3.31 17.55 4.67
C VAL A 28 -2.98 17.48 6.15
N SER A 29 -1.89 16.81 6.50
CA SER A 29 -1.46 16.63 7.89
C SER A 29 0.03 16.35 7.97
N THR A 30 0.64 16.72 9.10
CA THR A 30 2.06 16.50 9.40
C THR A 30 2.20 15.72 10.68
N PHE A 31 3.12 14.76 10.72
CA PHE A 31 3.37 13.93 11.89
C PHE A 31 4.82 14.13 12.36
N PRO A 32 5.06 14.89 13.44
CA PRO A 32 6.41 15.18 13.92
C PRO A 32 7.06 14.03 14.69
N ASP A 33 6.27 13.19 15.36
CA ASP A 33 6.81 12.23 16.35
C ASP A 33 6.54 10.76 16.02
N ALA A 34 5.57 10.48 15.14
CA ALA A 34 5.13 9.12 14.86
C ALA A 34 4.88 8.92 13.38
N ARG A 35 5.33 7.79 12.84
CA ARG A 35 5.32 7.53 11.41
C ARG A 35 3.95 6.99 10.95
N PRO A 36 3.25 7.65 10.02
CA PRO A 36 2.02 7.11 9.44
C PRO A 36 2.31 5.89 8.54
N GLY A 37 1.37 4.95 8.51
CA GLY A 37 1.34 3.78 7.63
C GLY A 37 0.52 4.05 6.37
N ASN A 38 -0.76 3.69 6.38
CA ASN A 38 -1.69 3.91 5.27
C ASN A 38 -2.80 4.89 5.63
N VAL A 39 -3.40 5.48 4.59
CA VAL A 39 -4.53 6.41 4.66
C VAL A 39 -5.78 5.78 4.05
N ALA A 40 -6.94 6.08 4.63
CA ALA A 40 -8.24 5.79 4.04
C ALA A 40 -9.15 7.01 4.11
N VAL A 41 -9.93 7.25 3.07
CA VAL A 41 -10.94 8.31 3.04
C VAL A 41 -12.33 7.70 2.94
N SER A 42 -13.25 8.16 3.78
CA SER A 42 -14.63 7.69 3.78
C SER A 42 -15.43 8.26 2.62
N PRO A 43 -16.58 7.63 2.27
CA PRO A 43 -17.58 8.22 1.38
C PRO A 43 -18.04 9.63 1.76
N GLU A 44 -17.90 10.00 3.03
CA GLU A 44 -18.29 11.30 3.61
C GLU A 44 -17.12 12.29 3.69
N GLY A 45 -15.93 11.91 3.19
CA GLY A 45 -14.73 12.76 3.16
C GLY A 45 -13.92 12.79 4.45
N ARG A 46 -14.24 11.93 5.43
CA ARG A 46 -13.44 11.79 6.66
C ARG A 46 -12.17 11.01 6.36
N VAL A 47 -11.04 11.44 6.92
CA VAL A 47 -9.73 10.88 6.62
C VAL A 47 -9.22 10.13 7.85
N PHE A 48 -8.80 8.88 7.66
CA PHE A 48 -8.26 8.01 8.70
C PHE A 48 -6.87 7.55 8.33
N ILE A 49 -6.03 7.31 9.33
CA ILE A 49 -4.63 6.96 9.16
C ILE A 49 -4.24 5.90 10.20
N THR A 50 -3.48 4.89 9.77
CA THR A 50 -2.77 3.99 10.68
C THR A 50 -1.40 4.57 11.03
N MET A 51 -0.88 4.24 12.21
CA MET A 51 0.52 4.50 12.55
C MET A 51 1.32 3.23 12.28
N SER A 52 2.40 3.37 11.50
CA SER A 52 3.17 2.25 10.96
C SER A 52 3.73 1.37 12.08
N ALA A 53 3.56 0.05 11.94
CA ALA A 53 4.20 -0.96 12.81
C ALA A 53 5.73 -0.89 12.85
N LEU A 54 6.34 -0.19 11.89
CA LEU A 54 7.79 0.00 11.76
C LEU A 54 8.25 1.30 12.44
N GLY A 55 7.36 1.95 13.19
CA GLY A 55 7.66 3.06 14.08
C GLY A 55 6.99 2.88 15.44
N GLU A 56 7.21 3.85 16.33
CA GLU A 56 6.60 3.86 17.66
C GLU A 56 5.38 4.78 17.67
N SER A 57 4.24 4.26 18.14
CA SER A 57 3.05 5.05 18.45
C SER A 57 2.25 4.37 19.54
N LYS A 58 1.78 5.15 20.52
CA LYS A 58 0.82 4.66 21.53
C LYS A 58 -0.52 4.32 20.89
N PHE A 59 -0.94 5.14 19.93
CA PHE A 59 -2.27 5.10 19.30
C PHE A 59 -2.11 4.71 17.83
N MET A 60 -2.58 3.51 17.47
CA MET A 60 -2.33 2.88 16.19
C MET A 60 -3.22 3.39 15.05
N VAL A 61 -4.35 4.03 15.36
CA VAL A 61 -5.29 4.55 14.37
C VAL A 61 -5.76 5.93 14.79
N LYS A 62 -5.78 6.87 13.83
CA LYS A 62 -6.21 8.25 14.05
C LYS A 62 -7.17 8.69 12.96
N GLU A 63 -8.02 9.64 13.29
CA GLU A 63 -8.78 10.45 12.34
C GLU A 63 -8.05 11.78 12.15
N ILE A 64 -7.84 12.19 10.89
CA ILE A 64 -7.32 13.50 10.53
C ILE A 64 -8.51 14.44 10.37
N LEU A 65 -8.56 15.48 11.21
CA LEU A 65 -9.60 16.50 11.24
C LEU A 65 -9.36 17.56 10.14
N PRO A 66 -10.37 18.38 9.81
CA PRO A 66 -10.25 19.40 8.75
C PRO A 66 -9.13 20.44 8.95
N ASP A 67 -8.69 20.64 10.20
CA ASP A 67 -7.56 21.53 10.53
C ASP A 67 -6.19 20.84 10.38
N GLY A 68 -6.16 19.57 9.98
CA GLY A 68 -4.97 18.75 9.81
C GLY A 68 -4.52 18.03 11.09
N SER A 69 -5.12 18.29 12.24
CA SER A 69 -4.81 17.59 13.49
C SER A 69 -5.26 16.12 13.43
N ALA A 70 -4.53 15.23 14.10
CA ALA A 70 -4.82 13.79 14.10
C ALA A 70 -5.17 13.30 15.51
N VAL A 71 -6.39 12.79 15.70
CA VAL A 71 -6.92 12.35 17.01
C VAL A 71 -7.16 10.84 17.04
N PRO A 72 -6.99 10.16 18.20
CA PRO A 72 -7.36 8.76 18.38
C PRO A 72 -8.74 8.38 17.82
N PHE A 73 -8.82 7.27 17.07
CA PHE A 73 -10.07 6.73 16.55
C PHE A 73 -10.06 5.19 16.53
N PRO A 74 -11.10 4.47 16.99
CA PRO A 74 -12.42 4.98 17.39
C PRO A 74 -12.47 5.52 18.82
N ASP A 75 -11.60 5.03 19.68
CA ASP A 75 -11.41 5.42 21.07
C ASP A 75 -9.95 5.16 21.47
N GLU A 76 -9.58 5.43 22.73
CA GLU A 76 -8.20 5.22 23.22
C GLU A 76 -7.93 3.79 23.72
N GLU A 77 -8.92 2.89 23.69
CA GLU A 77 -8.80 1.52 24.19
C GLU A 77 -8.60 0.49 23.07
N TRP A 78 -9.24 0.70 21.92
CA TRP A 78 -9.15 -0.19 20.76
C TRP A 78 -7.87 -0.03 19.97
N ILE A 79 -7.18 1.10 20.08
CA ILE A 79 -6.02 1.44 19.24
C ILE A 79 -4.68 1.37 19.99
N VAL A 80 -4.68 0.83 21.20
CA VAL A 80 -3.46 0.53 21.95
C VAL A 80 -3.12 -0.95 21.79
N LYS A 81 -1.87 -1.31 22.05
CA LYS A 81 -1.45 -2.71 22.04
C LYS A 81 -2.26 -3.50 23.10
N PRO A 82 -2.83 -4.66 22.75
CA PRO A 82 -3.59 -5.48 23.68
C PRO A 82 -2.69 -5.98 24.82
N THR A 83 -3.24 -6.04 26.04
CA THR A 83 -2.53 -6.58 27.22
C THR A 83 -3.04 -7.98 27.60
N GLY A 84 -2.14 -8.80 28.15
CA GLY A 84 -2.46 -10.16 28.58
C GLY A 84 -3.05 -11.03 27.45
N LYS A 85 -4.21 -11.64 27.71
CA LYS A 85 -4.96 -12.49 26.75
C LYS A 85 -6.06 -11.75 25.99
N SER A 86 -6.16 -10.43 26.12
CA SER A 86 -7.19 -9.65 25.43
C SER A 86 -6.96 -9.64 23.92
N MET A 87 -8.05 -9.73 23.15
CA MET A 87 -8.05 -9.44 21.70
C MET A 87 -8.46 -8.00 21.39
N LYS A 88 -8.91 -7.24 22.41
CA LYS A 88 -9.23 -5.82 22.31
C LYS A 88 -7.93 -5.01 22.25
N GLY A 89 -7.78 -4.21 21.20
CA GLY A 89 -6.56 -3.49 20.88
C GLY A 89 -6.09 -3.76 19.44
N ILE A 90 -5.10 -3.00 18.99
CA ILE A 90 -4.37 -3.20 17.73
C ILE A 90 -2.89 -3.32 18.07
N ASN A 91 -2.25 -4.43 17.71
CA ASN A 91 -0.87 -4.68 18.10
C ASN A 91 0.14 -3.98 17.16
N ALA A 92 -0.05 -4.18 15.85
CA ALA A 92 0.81 -3.64 14.80
C ALA A 92 -0.04 -3.51 13.52
N THR A 93 0.01 -2.38 12.83
CA THR A 93 -0.86 -2.16 11.66
C THR A 93 -0.18 -1.34 10.57
N ILE A 94 -0.59 -1.61 9.33
CA ILE A 94 -0.28 -0.81 8.14
C ILE A 94 -1.60 -0.61 7.38
N GLY A 95 -2.20 -1.69 6.85
CA GLY A 95 -3.42 -1.62 6.04
C GLY A 95 -4.64 -1.00 6.75
N ILE A 96 -5.34 -0.12 6.02
CA ILE A 96 -6.58 0.55 6.44
C ILE A 96 -7.51 0.78 5.24
N HIS A 97 -8.81 0.63 5.42
CA HIS A 97 -9.80 0.83 4.36
C HIS A 97 -11.12 1.35 4.93
N VAL A 98 -11.85 2.21 4.21
CA VAL A 98 -13.24 2.54 4.55
C VAL A 98 -14.17 2.02 3.46
N SER A 99 -15.09 1.13 3.83
CA SER A 99 -16.10 0.58 2.92
C SER A 99 -17.27 1.55 2.71
N ASN A 100 -18.12 1.30 1.70
CA ASN A 100 -19.20 2.23 1.32
C ASN A 100 -20.28 2.35 2.41
N ASP A 101 -20.42 1.33 3.24
CA ASP A 101 -21.28 1.32 4.43
C ASP A 101 -20.73 2.14 5.61
N ASN A 102 -19.63 2.88 5.42
CA ASN A 102 -18.94 3.67 6.44
C ASN A 102 -18.35 2.83 7.59
N THR A 103 -17.91 1.61 7.30
CA THR A 103 -17.06 0.82 8.20
C THR A 103 -15.59 1.08 7.91
N LEU A 104 -14.83 1.52 8.93
CA LEU A 104 -13.37 1.58 8.92
C LEU A 104 -12.80 0.21 9.27
N TRP A 105 -12.14 -0.41 8.31
CA TRP A 105 -11.42 -1.66 8.46
C TRP A 105 -9.95 -1.39 8.74
N VAL A 106 -9.41 -2.10 9.72
CA VAL A 106 -8.02 -2.02 10.16
C VAL A 106 -7.44 -3.43 10.19
N LEU A 107 -6.31 -3.61 9.51
CA LEU A 107 -5.57 -4.85 9.49
C LEU A 107 -4.51 -4.84 10.59
N ASP A 108 -4.73 -5.63 11.64
CA ASP A 108 -3.75 -5.86 12.69
C ASP A 108 -2.90 -7.09 12.33
N MET A 109 -1.60 -6.91 12.26
CA MET A 109 -0.62 -7.95 11.98
C MET A 109 -0.33 -8.83 13.20
N GLY A 110 -0.88 -8.49 14.37
CA GLY A 110 -0.70 -9.28 15.58
C GLY A 110 0.70 -9.13 16.19
N ASP A 111 1.10 -10.13 16.97
CA ASP A 111 2.43 -10.26 17.57
C ASP A 111 2.88 -11.71 17.39
N ASP A 112 4.08 -11.93 16.87
CA ASP A 112 4.66 -13.26 16.71
C ASP A 112 5.63 -13.63 17.85
N LYS A 113 5.96 -12.66 18.72
CA LYS A 113 6.84 -12.91 19.86
C LYS A 113 6.21 -13.92 20.83
N PRO A 114 6.92 -14.98 21.26
CA PRO A 114 6.36 -16.02 22.10
C PRO A 114 5.64 -15.52 23.36
N GLU A 115 6.17 -14.48 24.00
CA GLU A 115 5.67 -13.90 25.25
C GLU A 115 4.42 -13.03 25.08
N SER A 116 4.22 -12.44 23.90
CA SER A 116 3.11 -11.52 23.63
C SER A 116 2.18 -12.02 22.53
N LYS A 117 2.40 -13.22 21.98
CA LYS A 117 1.73 -13.77 20.79
C LYS A 117 0.26 -13.37 20.68
N LYS A 118 -0.08 -12.70 19.57
CA LYS A 118 -1.44 -12.32 19.17
C LYS A 118 -1.64 -12.70 17.72
N ALA A 119 -2.72 -13.44 17.46
CA ALA A 119 -3.11 -13.72 16.09
C ALA A 119 -3.36 -12.39 15.35
N PRO A 120 -2.90 -12.27 14.08
CA PRO A 120 -3.35 -11.21 13.19
C PRO A 120 -4.87 -11.20 13.09
N LYS A 121 -5.46 -10.03 12.84
CA LYS A 121 -6.91 -9.87 12.74
C LYS A 121 -7.31 -8.71 11.84
N LEU A 122 -8.47 -8.84 11.21
CA LEU A 122 -9.17 -7.74 10.54
C LEU A 122 -10.31 -7.24 11.43
N VAL A 123 -10.27 -5.94 11.79
CA VAL A 123 -11.27 -5.33 12.68
C VAL A 123 -12.01 -4.21 11.95
N GLY A 124 -13.34 -4.21 12.05
CA GLY A 124 -14.20 -3.20 11.45
C GLY A 124 -14.87 -2.33 12.52
N PHE A 125 -14.81 -1.00 12.34
CA PHE A 125 -15.44 -0.01 13.21
C PHE A 125 -16.44 0.85 12.43
N ASN A 126 -17.66 1.00 12.91
CA ASN A 126 -18.59 1.95 12.31
C ASN A 126 -18.14 3.37 12.63
N ILE A 127 -17.83 4.18 11.61
CA ILE A 127 -17.19 5.49 11.83
C ILE A 127 -18.09 6.51 12.54
N LYS A 128 -19.41 6.35 12.47
CA LYS A 128 -20.38 7.27 13.09
C LYS A 128 -20.55 6.96 14.57
N THR A 129 -20.77 5.70 14.89
CA THR A 129 -21.02 5.26 16.27
C THR A 129 -19.74 4.98 17.06
N LYS A 130 -18.59 4.89 16.37
CA LYS A 130 -17.29 4.53 16.95
C LYS A 130 -17.27 3.14 17.60
N LYS A 131 -18.21 2.28 17.22
CA LYS A 131 -18.32 0.92 17.76
C LYS A 131 -17.65 -0.09 16.82
N MET A 132 -16.97 -1.06 17.41
CA MET A 132 -16.54 -2.26 16.69
C MET A 132 -17.78 -3.03 16.23
N VAL A 133 -17.83 -3.36 14.94
CA VAL A 133 -18.95 -4.07 14.30
C VAL A 133 -18.56 -5.45 13.79
N LYS A 134 -17.28 -5.66 13.49
CA LYS A 134 -16.74 -6.92 12.95
C LYS A 134 -15.32 -7.15 13.48
N LEU A 135 -14.99 -8.42 13.71
CA LEU A 135 -13.64 -8.85 14.05
C LEU A 135 -13.43 -10.26 13.48
N PHE A 136 -12.40 -10.43 12.66
CA PHE A 136 -11.99 -11.71 12.09
C PHE A 136 -10.54 -11.97 12.48
N ALA A 137 -10.29 -12.91 13.39
CA ALA A 137 -8.95 -13.36 13.70
C ALA A 137 -8.48 -14.35 12.63
N PHE A 138 -7.21 -14.28 12.25
CA PHE A 138 -6.62 -15.18 11.27
C PHE A 138 -6.01 -16.38 11.97
N PRO A 139 -6.51 -17.60 11.69
CA PRO A 139 -5.94 -18.82 12.24
C PRO A 139 -4.56 -19.12 11.65
N GLU A 140 -3.77 -19.95 12.34
CA GLU A 140 -2.38 -20.25 11.94
C GLU A 140 -2.28 -20.98 10.59
N ASP A 141 -3.30 -21.71 10.19
CA ASP A 141 -3.36 -22.48 8.94
C ASP A 141 -3.42 -21.61 7.68
N VAL A 142 -3.81 -20.34 7.79
CA VAL A 142 -3.77 -19.37 6.68
C VAL A 142 -2.53 -18.49 6.69
N LEU A 143 -1.65 -18.67 7.68
CA LEU A 143 -0.44 -17.89 7.89
C LEU A 143 0.82 -18.72 7.66
N GLN A 144 1.92 -18.03 7.41
CA GLN A 144 3.27 -18.55 7.54
C GLN A 144 3.91 -17.96 8.79
N PHE A 145 4.93 -18.61 9.33
CA PHE A 145 5.65 -18.11 10.51
C PHE A 145 6.29 -16.74 10.28
N ASN A 146 6.55 -16.38 9.02
CA ASN A 146 7.08 -15.09 8.59
C ASN A 146 6.04 -14.25 7.83
N SER A 147 4.73 -14.51 8.00
CA SER A 147 3.69 -13.71 7.37
C SER A 147 3.84 -12.24 7.75
N PHE A 148 3.68 -11.36 6.76
CA PHE A 148 3.74 -9.92 6.95
C PHE A 148 2.63 -9.28 6.13
N LEU A 149 1.45 -9.18 6.75
CA LEU A 149 0.21 -8.76 6.10
C LEU A 149 0.24 -7.26 5.82
N GLN A 150 0.32 -6.86 4.56
CA GLN A 150 0.53 -5.46 4.20
C GLN A 150 -0.79 -4.71 4.05
N ASP A 151 -1.46 -4.97 2.93
CA ASP A 151 -2.64 -4.23 2.49
C ASP A 151 -3.78 -5.19 2.14
N PHE A 152 -4.98 -4.65 1.96
CA PHE A 152 -6.17 -5.45 1.71
C PHE A 152 -7.25 -4.67 0.97
N ILE A 153 -8.19 -5.44 0.39
CA ILE A 153 -9.44 -4.91 -0.13
C ILE A 153 -10.62 -5.48 0.64
N ILE A 154 -11.71 -4.72 0.65
CA ILE A 154 -13.04 -5.19 1.04
C ILE A 154 -13.86 -5.25 -0.24
N ASP A 155 -14.32 -6.44 -0.62
CA ASP A 155 -15.27 -6.66 -1.69
C ASP A 155 -16.69 -6.81 -1.13
N GLU A 156 -17.43 -5.71 -1.11
CA GLU A 156 -18.83 -5.69 -0.66
C GLU A 156 -19.76 -6.46 -1.60
N LYS A 157 -19.41 -6.62 -2.89
CA LYS A 157 -20.25 -7.31 -3.87
C LYS A 157 -20.26 -8.81 -3.59
N ASN A 158 -19.09 -9.39 -3.38
CA ASN A 158 -18.96 -10.82 -3.10
C ASN A 158 -18.84 -11.16 -1.61
N GLN A 159 -18.84 -10.14 -0.73
CA GLN A 159 -18.76 -10.27 0.72
C GLN A 159 -17.49 -10.99 1.19
N ILE A 160 -16.35 -10.61 0.59
CA ILE A 160 -15.02 -11.10 0.99
C ILE A 160 -14.06 -9.94 1.31
N ALA A 161 -13.07 -10.20 2.14
CA ALA A 161 -11.83 -9.42 2.17
C ALA A 161 -10.71 -10.23 1.51
N VAL A 162 -9.76 -9.55 0.89
CA VAL A 162 -8.55 -10.18 0.34
C VAL A 162 -7.34 -9.41 0.85
N ILE A 163 -6.47 -10.10 1.57
CA ILE A 163 -5.28 -9.55 2.21
C ILE A 163 -4.05 -10.01 1.43
N ALA A 164 -3.13 -9.09 1.17
CA ALA A 164 -1.81 -9.38 0.63
C ALA A 164 -0.83 -9.76 1.75
N ASP A 165 -0.34 -11.00 1.72
CA ASP A 165 0.76 -11.44 2.59
C ASP A 165 2.06 -11.49 1.79
N MET A 166 3.04 -10.69 2.21
CA MET A 166 4.31 -10.56 1.50
C MET A 166 5.43 -11.46 2.07
N THR A 167 5.18 -12.17 3.19
CA THR A 167 6.17 -13.02 3.90
C THR A 167 7.50 -12.32 4.22
N TYR A 168 7.41 -11.26 5.04
CA TYR A 168 8.53 -10.48 5.60
C TYR A 168 9.62 -10.04 4.60
N ALA A 169 9.23 -9.77 3.36
CA ALA A 169 10.09 -9.20 2.30
C ALA A 169 11.45 -9.91 2.12
N GLY A 170 11.48 -11.24 2.34
CA GLY A 170 12.71 -12.03 2.21
C GLY A 170 13.78 -11.79 3.28
N LEU A 171 13.54 -10.91 4.26
CA LEU A 171 14.41 -10.74 5.43
C LEU A 171 14.48 -12.02 6.28
N LEU A 172 13.37 -12.77 6.28
CA LEU A 172 13.28 -14.09 6.89
C LEU A 172 12.76 -15.07 5.83
N PRO A 173 13.61 -15.90 5.22
CA PRO A 173 13.19 -16.86 4.19
C PRO A 173 12.38 -18.02 4.80
N PRO A 174 11.52 -18.70 4.02
CA PRO A 174 11.32 -18.56 2.58
C PRO A 174 10.32 -17.45 2.20
N ILE A 175 10.47 -16.89 1.00
CA ILE A 175 9.49 -15.98 0.40
C ILE A 175 8.34 -16.82 -0.17
N LYS A 176 7.15 -16.69 0.42
CA LYS A 176 5.94 -17.44 0.06
C LYS A 176 4.70 -16.53 0.03
N PRO A 177 4.70 -15.48 -0.80
CA PRO A 177 3.59 -14.54 -0.82
C PRO A 177 2.28 -15.23 -1.20
N ALA A 178 1.16 -14.75 -0.67
CA ALA A 178 -0.14 -15.32 -0.96
C ALA A 178 -1.25 -14.29 -0.76
N PHE A 179 -2.42 -14.60 -1.28
CA PHE A 179 -3.64 -13.98 -0.78
C PHE A 179 -4.19 -14.76 0.40
N ILE A 180 -4.69 -14.03 1.39
CA ILE A 180 -5.61 -14.56 2.39
C ILE A 180 -7.00 -14.01 2.06
N VAL A 181 -7.92 -14.91 1.68
CA VAL A 181 -9.31 -14.56 1.40
C VAL A 181 -10.15 -14.85 2.63
N VAL A 182 -10.98 -13.90 3.04
CA VAL A 182 -11.84 -13.99 4.23
C VAL A 182 -13.29 -13.77 3.82
N ASP A 183 -14.18 -14.70 4.12
CA ASP A 183 -15.62 -14.50 4.01
C ASP A 183 -16.11 -13.56 5.13
N LEU A 184 -16.69 -12.42 4.76
CA LEU A 184 -17.13 -11.36 5.70
C LEU A 184 -18.45 -11.68 6.43
N LYS A 185 -19.14 -12.74 6.02
CA LYS A 185 -20.34 -13.25 6.70
C LYS A 185 -19.96 -14.25 7.78
N THR A 186 -19.04 -15.17 7.48
CA THR A 186 -18.72 -16.31 8.36
C THR A 186 -17.40 -16.16 9.11
N GLY A 187 -16.47 -15.37 8.59
CA GLY A 187 -15.09 -15.28 9.07
C GLY A 187 -14.19 -16.43 8.61
N TYR A 188 -14.71 -17.36 7.79
CA TYR A 188 -13.89 -18.41 7.19
C TYR A 188 -12.79 -17.79 6.33
N SER A 189 -11.55 -18.22 6.54
CA SER A 189 -10.39 -17.71 5.82
C SER A 189 -9.64 -18.84 5.13
N ARG A 190 -9.03 -18.53 3.98
CA ARG A 190 -8.19 -19.46 3.22
C ARG A 190 -6.97 -18.75 2.63
N ARG A 191 -5.84 -19.45 2.59
CA ARG A 191 -4.62 -19.01 1.91
C ARG A 191 -4.59 -19.57 0.49
N VAL A 192 -4.47 -18.71 -0.51
CA VAL A 192 -4.56 -19.09 -1.93
C VAL A 192 -3.45 -18.46 -2.75
N LEU A 193 -3.15 -19.09 -3.89
CA LEU A 193 -2.11 -18.64 -4.83
C LEU A 193 -0.72 -18.50 -4.19
N GLU A 194 -0.42 -19.29 -3.15
CA GLU A 194 0.89 -19.22 -2.47
C GLU A 194 2.03 -19.41 -3.48
N SER A 195 2.96 -18.47 -3.47
CA SER A 195 4.13 -18.40 -4.35
C SER A 195 3.80 -18.33 -5.86
N ASP A 196 2.60 -17.91 -6.24
CA ASP A 196 2.27 -17.68 -7.65
C ASP A 196 3.26 -16.68 -8.29
N ALA A 197 3.66 -16.92 -9.54
CA ALA A 197 4.67 -16.11 -10.21
C ALA A 197 4.29 -14.63 -10.34
N SER A 198 2.98 -14.32 -10.37
CA SER A 198 2.48 -12.94 -10.41
C SER A 198 2.67 -12.16 -9.10
N PHE A 199 2.98 -12.86 -8.00
CA PHE A 199 3.25 -12.27 -6.69
C PHE A 199 4.73 -12.00 -6.43
N MET A 200 5.61 -12.52 -7.28
CA MET A 200 7.05 -12.42 -7.08
C MET A 200 7.60 -11.08 -7.62
N PRO A 201 8.57 -10.48 -6.92
CA PRO A 201 9.28 -9.32 -7.43
C PRO A 201 10.26 -9.71 -8.53
N ILE A 202 10.84 -8.69 -9.19
CA ILE A 202 12.02 -8.91 -10.03
C ILE A 202 13.27 -9.04 -9.15
N ASN A 203 14.32 -9.70 -9.65
CA ASN A 203 15.58 -9.87 -8.93
C ASN A 203 16.46 -8.61 -9.02
N GLU A 204 15.91 -7.48 -8.59
CA GLU A 204 16.59 -6.18 -8.54
C GLU A 204 16.22 -5.46 -7.25
N PRO A 205 17.17 -4.76 -6.60
CA PRO A 205 16.87 -4.00 -5.40
C PRO A 205 15.94 -2.83 -5.70
N VAL A 206 15.21 -2.40 -4.67
CA VAL A 206 14.61 -1.05 -4.64
C VAL A 206 15.74 -0.05 -4.38
N VAL A 207 15.90 0.92 -5.27
CA VAL A 207 16.97 1.93 -5.21
C VAL A 207 16.35 3.32 -5.17
N ILE A 208 16.68 4.09 -4.13
CA ILE A 208 16.13 5.42 -3.92
C ILE A 208 17.29 6.38 -3.74
N ASN A 209 17.34 7.45 -4.52
CA ASN A 209 18.44 8.43 -4.51
C ASN A 209 19.82 7.74 -4.66
N ASN A 210 19.93 6.78 -5.59
CA ASN A 210 21.12 5.95 -5.83
C ASN A 210 21.56 5.08 -4.64
N ARG A 211 20.69 4.89 -3.64
CA ARG A 211 20.95 4.03 -2.48
C ARG A 211 20.03 2.81 -2.50
N PRO A 212 20.57 1.58 -2.58
CA PRO A 212 19.75 0.39 -2.46
C PRO A 212 19.23 0.25 -1.04
N VAL A 213 17.93 -0.02 -0.92
CA VAL A 213 17.32 -0.41 0.35
C VAL A 213 17.99 -1.70 0.83
N SER A 214 18.53 -1.69 2.04
CA SER A 214 19.41 -2.77 2.51
C SER A 214 19.43 -2.92 4.03
N HIS A 215 19.58 -4.17 4.47
CA HIS A 215 19.76 -4.57 5.85
C HIS A 215 21.19 -5.07 6.07
N LEU A 216 21.84 -4.60 7.14
CA LEU A 216 23.15 -5.08 7.57
C LEU A 216 22.98 -6.03 8.75
N PHE A 217 23.38 -7.28 8.60
CA PHE A 217 23.33 -8.25 9.70
C PHE A 217 24.51 -8.04 10.67
N PRO A 218 24.38 -8.48 11.94
CA PRO A 218 25.46 -8.38 12.93
C PRO A 218 26.78 -9.07 12.52
N ASN A 219 26.72 -10.06 11.62
CA ASN A 219 27.89 -10.75 11.08
C ASN A 219 28.58 -10.00 9.91
N GLY A 220 28.10 -8.80 9.56
CA GLY A 220 28.60 -7.99 8.44
C GLY A 220 27.99 -8.31 7.08
N GLY A 221 27.10 -9.30 6.99
CA GLY A 221 26.39 -9.60 5.74
C GLY A 221 25.38 -8.51 5.38
N VAL A 222 25.28 -8.15 4.10
CA VAL A 222 24.28 -7.19 3.61
C VAL A 222 23.23 -7.92 2.79
N LEU A 223 21.97 -7.65 3.07
CA LEU A 223 20.82 -8.16 2.31
C LEU A 223 20.04 -6.99 1.72
N GLN A 224 19.73 -7.09 0.44
CA GLN A 224 18.74 -6.24 -0.22
C GLN A 224 17.40 -6.98 -0.17
N PRO A 225 16.40 -6.48 0.57
CA PRO A 225 15.13 -7.20 0.71
C PRO A 225 14.44 -7.37 -0.64
N SER A 226 13.72 -8.48 -0.77
CA SER A 226 12.96 -8.82 -1.96
C SER A 226 11.48 -8.61 -1.63
N TYR A 227 10.84 -7.61 -2.23
CA TYR A 227 9.51 -7.14 -1.84
C TYR A 227 8.40 -7.72 -2.74
N PRO A 228 7.70 -8.81 -2.35
CA PRO A 228 6.72 -9.50 -3.18
C PRO A 228 5.35 -8.79 -3.13
N LEU A 229 4.27 -9.53 -3.33
CA LEU A 229 2.88 -9.09 -3.23
C LEU A 229 2.65 -8.13 -2.05
N ASN A 230 2.26 -6.90 -2.38
CA ASN A 230 1.90 -5.87 -1.40
C ASN A 230 0.73 -5.02 -1.96
N PRO A 231 0.93 -4.19 -3.00
CA PRO A 231 -0.15 -3.33 -3.48
C PRO A 231 -1.32 -4.18 -4.00
N ILE A 232 -2.51 -3.93 -3.46
CA ILE A 232 -3.77 -4.56 -3.83
C ILE A 232 -4.89 -3.51 -3.87
N SER A 233 -5.77 -3.59 -4.86
CA SER A 233 -6.86 -2.64 -5.05
C SER A 233 -8.02 -3.29 -5.79
N ILE A 234 -9.24 -2.82 -5.56
CA ILE A 234 -10.44 -3.29 -6.26
C ILE A 234 -11.08 -2.12 -6.99
N ASP A 235 -11.50 -2.34 -8.24
CA ASP A 235 -12.12 -1.28 -9.04
C ASP A 235 -13.46 -0.80 -8.43
N PRO A 236 -13.92 0.41 -8.80
CA PRO A 236 -15.19 0.93 -8.29
C PRO A 236 -16.40 0.02 -8.59
N GLN A 237 -16.33 -0.76 -9.68
CA GLN A 237 -17.37 -1.71 -10.10
C GLN A 237 -17.32 -3.04 -9.33
N ARG A 238 -16.26 -3.28 -8.56
CA ARG A 238 -16.00 -4.54 -7.85
C ARG A 238 -16.00 -5.74 -8.80
N GLU A 239 -15.40 -5.56 -9.96
CA GLU A 239 -15.24 -6.61 -10.96
C GLU A 239 -13.83 -7.19 -10.89
N TRP A 240 -12.81 -6.34 -10.84
CA TRP A 240 -11.42 -6.74 -10.86
C TRP A 240 -10.67 -6.31 -9.60
N ILE A 241 -9.90 -7.25 -9.05
CA ILE A 241 -8.87 -6.99 -8.04
C ILE A 241 -7.54 -6.87 -8.78
N TYR A 242 -6.91 -5.70 -8.67
CA TYR A 242 -5.60 -5.37 -9.18
C TYR A 242 -4.57 -5.61 -8.09
N PHE A 243 -3.44 -6.20 -8.44
CA PHE A 243 -2.36 -6.47 -7.49
C PHE A 243 -0.99 -6.47 -8.19
N GLY A 244 0.08 -6.47 -7.40
CA GLY A 244 1.43 -6.69 -7.90
C GLY A 244 2.44 -6.85 -6.78
N ALA A 245 3.66 -7.21 -7.14
CA ALA A 245 4.79 -7.16 -6.21
C ALA A 245 5.27 -5.72 -6.02
N MET A 246 5.65 -5.36 -4.80
CA MET A 246 6.19 -4.02 -4.51
C MET A 246 7.50 -3.78 -5.27
N GLY A 247 8.42 -4.74 -5.20
CA GLY A 247 9.65 -4.78 -5.99
C GLY A 247 9.46 -5.30 -7.41
N GLY A 248 8.25 -5.24 -7.96
CA GLY A 248 7.92 -5.71 -9.32
C GLY A 248 7.49 -4.58 -10.26
N THR A 249 7.57 -4.84 -11.57
CA THR A 249 7.30 -3.86 -12.63
C THR A 249 5.97 -4.06 -13.37
N LYS A 250 5.13 -4.96 -12.85
CA LYS A 250 3.86 -5.37 -13.48
C LYS A 250 2.70 -5.22 -12.51
N ILE A 251 1.56 -4.84 -13.08
CA ILE A 251 0.26 -4.91 -12.44
C ILE A 251 -0.49 -6.07 -13.09
N TYR A 252 -1.02 -6.93 -12.25
CA TYR A 252 -1.90 -8.01 -12.63
C TYR A 252 -3.31 -7.71 -12.13
N ARG A 253 -4.28 -8.45 -12.65
CA ARG A 253 -5.65 -8.44 -12.15
C ARG A 253 -6.27 -9.83 -12.19
N ILE A 254 -7.23 -10.06 -11.32
CA ILE A 254 -8.08 -11.25 -11.30
C ILE A 254 -9.52 -10.80 -11.01
N LYS A 255 -10.51 -11.49 -11.58
CA LYS A 255 -11.90 -11.18 -11.24
C LYS A 255 -12.15 -11.44 -9.76
N SER A 256 -12.85 -10.54 -9.08
CA SER A 256 -13.10 -10.72 -7.65
C SER A 256 -14.02 -11.90 -7.37
N GLU A 257 -14.93 -12.24 -8.30
CA GLU A 257 -15.78 -13.44 -8.21
C GLU A 257 -14.96 -14.74 -8.17
N SER A 258 -13.80 -14.78 -8.84
CA SER A 258 -12.91 -15.94 -8.84
C SER A 258 -12.31 -16.16 -7.46
N LEU A 259 -11.86 -15.09 -6.79
CA LEU A 259 -11.38 -15.18 -5.41
C LEU A 259 -12.51 -15.40 -4.39
N ALA A 260 -13.76 -15.06 -4.73
CA ALA A 260 -14.91 -15.39 -3.89
C ALA A 260 -15.34 -16.86 -4.00
N ASN A 261 -15.02 -17.54 -5.11
CA ASN A 261 -15.37 -18.93 -5.34
C ASN A 261 -14.35 -19.86 -4.62
N ASP A 262 -14.77 -20.46 -3.52
CA ASP A 262 -13.97 -21.39 -2.72
C ASP A 262 -13.76 -22.77 -3.37
N LYS A 263 -14.47 -23.05 -4.48
CA LYS A 263 -14.36 -24.31 -5.23
C LYS A 263 -13.20 -24.29 -6.24
N LEU A 264 -12.65 -23.12 -6.57
CA LEU A 264 -11.53 -23.01 -7.49
C LEU A 264 -10.22 -23.37 -6.79
N SER A 265 -9.47 -24.27 -7.41
CA SER A 265 -8.10 -24.61 -7.02
C SER A 265 -7.13 -23.47 -7.33
N ASN A 266 -5.95 -23.49 -6.70
CA ASN A 266 -4.88 -22.53 -7.01
C ASN A 266 -4.47 -22.55 -8.48
N ILE A 267 -4.50 -23.72 -9.14
CA ILE A 267 -4.17 -23.84 -10.57
C ILE A 267 -5.22 -23.12 -11.43
N GLU A 268 -6.51 -23.26 -11.09
CA GLU A 268 -7.60 -22.59 -11.82
C GLU A 268 -7.63 -21.09 -11.56
N LEU A 269 -7.31 -20.65 -10.34
CA LEU A 269 -7.16 -19.23 -10.00
C LEU A 269 -5.97 -18.62 -10.76
N SER A 270 -4.81 -19.29 -10.78
CA SER A 270 -3.60 -18.81 -11.44
C SER A 270 -3.82 -18.58 -12.94
N LYS A 271 -4.57 -19.48 -13.60
CA LYS A 271 -4.95 -19.35 -15.02
C LYS A 271 -5.87 -18.16 -15.32
N GLN A 272 -6.51 -17.57 -14.31
CA GLN A 272 -7.40 -16.42 -14.46
C GLN A 272 -6.71 -15.09 -14.15
N ILE A 273 -5.42 -15.12 -13.80
CA ILE A 273 -4.63 -13.91 -13.58
C ILE A 273 -4.26 -13.31 -14.94
N GLU A 274 -4.58 -12.04 -15.13
CA GLU A 274 -4.28 -11.28 -16.34
C GLU A 274 -3.21 -10.23 -16.05
N PHE A 275 -2.24 -10.10 -16.94
CA PHE A 275 -1.40 -8.89 -16.97
C PHE A 275 -2.27 -7.69 -17.40
N TYR A 276 -2.15 -6.58 -16.68
CA TYR A 276 -2.92 -5.38 -16.95
C TYR A 276 -2.07 -4.23 -17.49
N ALA A 277 -1.01 -3.86 -16.76
CA ALA A 277 -0.17 -2.70 -17.09
C ALA A 277 1.24 -2.84 -16.52
N ASN A 278 2.20 -2.09 -17.08
CA ASN A 278 3.50 -1.91 -16.45
C ASN A 278 3.45 -0.81 -15.39
N LYS A 279 4.28 -0.92 -14.36
CA LYS A 279 4.45 0.08 -13.30
C LYS A 279 5.92 0.15 -12.84
N PRO A 280 6.36 1.25 -12.20
CA PRO A 280 7.59 1.24 -11.42
C PRO A 280 7.46 0.38 -10.14
N LYS A 281 8.58 0.13 -9.46
CA LYS A 281 8.55 -0.41 -8.09
C LYS A 281 7.75 0.55 -7.21
N SER A 282 6.88 0.01 -6.38
CA SER A 282 5.87 0.81 -5.68
C SER A 282 5.36 0.11 -4.44
N ASP A 283 5.10 0.88 -3.39
CA ASP A 283 4.59 0.35 -2.13
C ASP A 283 3.08 0.09 -2.24
N GLY A 284 2.26 1.14 -2.18
CA GLY A 284 0.82 1.09 -2.42
C GLY A 284 0.40 1.50 -3.83
N PHE A 285 -0.82 1.12 -4.22
CA PHE A 285 -1.51 1.75 -5.34
C PHE A 285 -3.02 1.83 -5.12
N LYS A 286 -3.72 2.61 -5.94
CA LYS A 286 -5.18 2.66 -5.93
C LYS A 286 -5.72 2.66 -7.35
N VAL A 287 -6.63 1.74 -7.67
CA VAL A 287 -7.39 1.82 -8.91
C VAL A 287 -8.49 2.87 -8.77
N GLY A 288 -8.53 3.80 -9.72
CA GLY A 288 -9.56 4.81 -9.86
C GLY A 288 -10.53 4.48 -10.99
N ASN A 289 -11.17 5.51 -11.52
CA ASN A 289 -12.09 5.37 -12.64
C ASN A 289 -11.36 5.06 -13.96
N ASN A 290 -12.07 4.44 -14.90
CA ASN A 290 -11.60 4.18 -16.26
C ASN A 290 -10.29 3.38 -16.35
N GLY A 291 -10.00 2.54 -15.35
CA GLY A 291 -8.80 1.71 -15.33
C GLY A 291 -7.49 2.46 -15.04
N LYS A 292 -7.57 3.73 -14.62
CA LYS A 292 -6.38 4.45 -14.12
C LYS A 292 -5.93 3.82 -12.80
N ILE A 293 -4.65 3.49 -12.68
CA ILE A 293 -4.06 3.03 -11.42
C ILE A 293 -3.06 4.06 -10.94
N TYR A 294 -3.34 4.65 -9.78
CA TYR A 294 -2.45 5.62 -9.14
C TYR A 294 -1.39 4.86 -8.34
N VAL A 295 -0.13 4.99 -8.73
CA VAL A 295 1.00 4.19 -8.26
C VAL A 295 1.98 5.07 -7.49
N THR A 296 2.43 4.59 -6.33
CA THR A 296 3.48 5.22 -5.53
C THR A 296 4.88 4.85 -6.06
N ASP A 297 5.47 5.67 -6.92
CA ASP A 297 6.81 5.39 -7.45
C ASP A 297 7.87 5.73 -6.40
N VAL A 298 8.30 4.71 -5.66
CA VAL A 298 9.25 4.86 -4.56
C VAL A 298 10.66 5.17 -5.06
N GLU A 299 11.02 4.79 -6.28
CA GLU A 299 12.37 5.01 -6.82
C GLU A 299 12.54 6.42 -7.40
N GLN A 300 11.44 7.09 -7.75
CA GLN A 300 11.44 8.44 -8.33
C GLN A 300 10.89 9.53 -7.40
N ASN A 301 10.64 9.25 -6.13
CA ASN A 301 10.00 10.20 -5.20
C ASN A 301 8.69 10.78 -5.78
N ALA A 302 7.84 9.91 -6.35
CA ALA A 302 6.74 10.33 -7.21
C ALA A 302 5.46 9.53 -7.00
N VAL A 303 4.36 10.10 -7.47
CA VAL A 303 3.11 9.39 -7.72
C VAL A 303 2.81 9.53 -9.20
N GLY A 304 2.39 8.44 -9.84
CA GLY A 304 2.02 8.43 -11.25
C GLY A 304 0.78 7.62 -11.54
N VAL A 305 0.43 7.56 -12.81
CA VAL A 305 -0.73 6.81 -13.31
C VAL A 305 -0.23 5.74 -14.27
N ALA A 306 -0.58 4.49 -13.99
CA ALA A 306 -0.38 3.35 -14.87
C ALA A 306 -1.71 2.99 -15.54
N THR A 307 -1.66 2.75 -16.85
CA THR A 307 -2.73 2.17 -17.67
C THR A 307 -2.12 1.15 -18.64
N PRO A 308 -2.92 0.38 -19.38
CA PRO A 308 -2.39 -0.50 -20.44
C PRO A 308 -1.57 0.24 -21.51
N GLN A 309 -1.73 1.56 -21.64
CA GLN A 309 -0.97 2.39 -22.58
C GLN A 309 0.41 2.78 -22.06
N GLY A 310 0.63 2.75 -20.73
CA GLY A 310 1.91 3.09 -20.12
C GLY A 310 1.78 3.73 -18.75
N TYR A 311 2.93 4.15 -18.22
CA TYR A 311 3.05 4.86 -16.95
C TYR A 311 3.43 6.33 -17.20
N THR A 312 2.89 7.25 -16.40
CA THR A 312 3.26 8.67 -16.44
C THR A 312 3.27 9.26 -15.03
N ILE A 313 4.29 10.05 -14.71
CA ILE A 313 4.39 10.76 -13.43
C ILE A 313 3.31 11.86 -13.37
N LEU A 314 2.57 11.88 -12.26
CA LEU A 314 1.54 12.87 -11.95
C LEU A 314 2.09 14.00 -11.07
N ALA A 315 2.88 13.64 -10.08
CA ALA A 315 3.58 14.55 -9.19
C ALA A 315 4.88 13.90 -8.68
N GLN A 316 5.89 14.73 -8.45
CA GLN A 316 7.19 14.34 -7.92
C GLN A 316 7.66 15.40 -6.93
N ASP A 317 8.18 14.99 -5.78
CA ASP A 317 8.74 15.89 -4.77
C ASP A 317 9.66 15.12 -3.81
N ASP A 318 10.94 15.47 -3.77
CA ASP A 318 11.95 14.77 -2.96
C ASP A 318 11.70 14.80 -1.45
N ARG A 319 10.85 15.71 -0.97
CA ARG A 319 10.51 15.85 0.46
C ARG A 319 9.13 15.28 0.76
N LEU A 320 8.12 15.68 0.00
CA LEU A 320 6.72 15.33 0.24
C LEU A 320 6.35 13.94 -0.30
N LEU A 321 7.19 13.36 -1.15
CA LEU A 321 7.00 12.03 -1.75
C LEU A 321 8.27 11.19 -1.69
N SER A 322 9.19 11.43 -0.74
CA SER A 322 10.46 10.67 -0.63
C SER A 322 10.30 9.14 -0.47
N TRP A 323 9.15 8.73 0.07
CA TRP A 323 8.67 7.35 0.05
C TRP A 323 7.15 7.45 0.13
N PRO A 324 6.45 7.46 -1.02
CA PRO A 324 5.00 7.40 -1.03
C PRO A 324 4.59 5.95 -0.71
N ASP A 325 3.76 5.78 0.32
CA ASP A 325 3.41 4.47 0.89
C ASP A 325 1.95 4.10 0.53
N GLY A 326 1.02 4.25 1.47
CA GLY A 326 -0.40 4.02 1.25
C GLY A 326 -1.10 5.16 0.51
N VAL A 327 -2.10 4.79 -0.30
CA VAL A 327 -2.91 5.73 -1.09
C VAL A 327 -4.41 5.47 -0.98
N SER A 328 -5.21 6.54 -1.05
CA SER A 328 -6.67 6.47 -1.05
C SER A 328 -7.27 7.54 -1.95
N ILE A 329 -8.41 7.25 -2.57
CA ILE A 329 -9.12 8.20 -3.43
C ILE A 329 -10.42 8.59 -2.76
N SER A 330 -10.66 9.88 -2.65
CA SER A 330 -11.92 10.44 -2.16
C SER A 330 -12.91 10.63 -3.31
N LYS A 331 -14.21 10.70 -2.97
CA LYS A 331 -15.29 10.88 -3.96
C LYS A 331 -15.21 12.21 -4.72
N ASP A 332 -14.61 13.23 -4.11
CA ASP A 332 -14.36 14.54 -4.70
C ASP A 332 -13.07 14.57 -5.56
N GLY A 333 -12.50 13.41 -5.91
CA GLY A 333 -11.44 13.30 -6.90
C GLY A 333 -10.05 13.69 -6.39
N TYR A 334 -9.82 13.64 -5.08
CA TYR A 334 -8.48 13.78 -4.52
C TYR A 334 -7.85 12.41 -4.24
N LEU A 335 -6.59 12.27 -4.64
CA LEU A 335 -5.73 11.17 -4.22
C LEU A 335 -4.96 11.61 -2.98
N TYR A 336 -5.19 10.93 -1.86
CA TYR A 336 -4.45 11.08 -0.62
C TYR A 336 -3.28 10.09 -0.62
N VAL A 337 -2.12 10.55 -0.17
CA VAL A 337 -0.86 9.80 -0.20
C VAL A 337 -0.17 9.98 1.14
N VAL A 338 0.26 8.87 1.75
CA VAL A 338 1.15 8.90 2.90
C VAL A 338 2.59 8.97 2.41
N ALA A 339 3.41 9.85 3.00
CA ALA A 339 4.84 9.89 2.78
C ALA A 339 5.60 9.83 4.10
N ASN A 340 6.35 8.74 4.31
CA ASN A 340 6.79 8.32 5.64
C ASN A 340 8.27 7.94 5.76
N GLN A 341 9.04 8.12 4.68
CA GLN A 341 10.49 7.95 4.65
C GLN A 341 10.97 6.53 5.06
N LEU A 342 10.23 5.46 4.73
CA LEU A 342 10.58 4.10 5.18
C LEU A 342 12.03 3.69 4.84
N HIS A 343 12.52 4.00 3.64
CA HIS A 343 13.93 3.77 3.24
C HIS A 343 15.00 4.37 4.17
N ASN A 344 14.63 5.28 5.08
CA ASN A 344 15.55 5.86 6.04
C ASN A 344 15.56 5.15 7.39
N LEU A 345 14.64 4.22 7.64
CA LEU A 345 14.64 3.42 8.86
C LEU A 345 15.91 2.58 8.97
N ALA A 346 16.40 2.40 10.20
CA ALA A 346 17.62 1.63 10.46
C ALA A 346 17.62 0.27 9.75
N TRP A 347 16.57 -0.52 9.92
CA TRP A 347 16.48 -1.86 9.34
C TRP A 347 16.44 -1.88 7.79
N LEU A 348 16.10 -0.76 7.14
CA LEU A 348 16.09 -0.55 5.68
C LEU A 348 17.29 0.25 5.17
N ASN A 349 18.18 0.68 6.06
CA ASN A 349 19.32 1.53 5.76
C ASN A 349 20.57 1.10 6.55
N ASN A 350 20.94 -0.18 6.43
CA ASN A 350 22.16 -0.75 7.03
C ASN A 350 22.31 -0.46 8.54
N ASN A 351 21.21 -0.53 9.27
CA ASN A 351 21.08 -0.24 10.70
C ASN A 351 21.36 1.23 11.11
N ILE A 352 21.23 2.18 10.19
CA ILE A 352 21.37 3.61 10.47
C ILE A 352 20.03 4.30 10.19
N ASP A 353 19.34 4.79 11.23
CA ASP A 353 18.14 5.61 11.02
C ASP A 353 18.53 7.02 10.60
N THR A 354 18.14 7.43 9.39
CA THR A 354 18.37 8.78 8.85
C THR A 354 17.07 9.55 8.63
N SER A 355 15.96 9.09 9.23
CA SER A 355 14.64 9.72 9.11
C SER A 355 14.67 11.14 9.67
N LYS A 356 13.98 12.07 9.00
CA LYS A 356 13.84 13.46 9.44
C LYS A 356 12.37 13.84 9.43
N PRO A 357 11.65 13.70 10.56
CA PRO A 357 10.29 14.22 10.67
C PRO A 357 10.21 15.72 10.34
N PRO A 358 9.05 16.25 9.92
CA PRO A 358 7.76 15.55 9.94
C PRO A 358 7.57 14.59 8.77
N TYR A 359 6.72 13.60 8.98
CA TYR A 359 6.09 12.78 7.92
C TYR A 359 4.80 13.45 7.45
N TYR A 360 4.29 13.05 6.29
CA TYR A 360 3.20 13.78 5.66
C TYR A 360 2.05 12.86 5.24
N VAL A 361 0.84 13.41 5.33
CA VAL A 361 -0.25 13.03 4.44
C VAL A 361 -0.45 14.21 3.50
N VAL A 362 -0.32 13.95 2.20
CA VAL A 362 -0.56 14.93 1.15
C VAL A 362 -1.74 14.50 0.30
N ARG A 363 -2.31 15.43 -0.46
CA ARG A 363 -3.30 15.12 -1.49
C ARG A 363 -3.04 15.86 -2.78
N ILE A 364 -3.55 15.30 -3.87
CA ILE A 364 -3.44 15.83 -5.23
C ILE A 364 -4.81 15.66 -5.91
N LYS A 365 -5.25 16.65 -6.67
CA LYS A 365 -6.46 16.56 -7.50
C LYS A 365 -6.19 15.67 -8.72
N VAL A 366 -7.01 14.64 -8.93
CA VAL A 366 -6.77 13.63 -9.99
C VAL A 366 -7.93 13.39 -10.95
N ASP A 367 -9.14 13.82 -10.57
CA ASP A 367 -10.34 13.80 -11.41
C ASP A 367 -11.23 15.03 -11.15
#